data_AF-A0A0M0G3W5-F1
#
_entry.id   AF-A0A0M0G3W5-F1
#
_cell.length_a   1.000
_cell.length_b   1.000
_cell.length_c   1.000
_cell.angle_alpha   90.00
_cell.angle_beta   90.00
_cell.angle_gamma   90.00
#
_symmetry.space_group_name_H-M   'P 1'
#
loop_
_entity.id
_entity.type
_entity.pdbx_description
1 polymer ?
#
loop_
_entity_poly.entity_id
_entity_poly.type
_entity_poly.pdbx_seq_one_letter_code
_entity_poly.pdbx_strand_id
1 'polypeptide(L)'
;MNEVDKKLREEAEKMQSIQPPQDLEARLRSALDDRPRRKQNGWKVALAAAAVFLILGSFQYPALAYYGKKIIGAEDVMNGTLQDLNEAGMGQVIDQTYSLGEGEKITIDGVIVDENQFILYYTLHNANGVEEGDTWEPGDLTGFLTREYMISAKTVVSEDRTELKGEIRYDPPNAFAKELTFHLDHYKNDEWVKGKKLTFNYRPDQALQTKFKQGINKTVTFDNGSITFKSITATPTITVIKGKMKLDEEINDPLGEIELVADGKALEWQGSGSSSNWGLSDDIELEFDALPHDLNNLELVVKAFPVKEKADISVPLSASETFKVNDQNVMVKKSGVKDGQAFVTIESGEGLRLDGVSIKTGSGTVKLDHTTDDEYTKRDGEAIHERTLLFNTNDEPQSLIVKGISYMKTYDKRIVIE
;
A
#
# COMPACT_ATOMS: atom_id res chain seq x y z
N MET A 1 -24.17 4.28 -41.89
CA MET A 1 -23.70 5.66 -41.68
C MET A 1 -24.89 6.45 -41.21
N ASN A 2 -24.83 7.05 -40.02
CA ASN A 2 -26.00 7.63 -39.37
C ASN A 2 -26.24 9.06 -39.89
N GLU A 3 -27.48 9.55 -39.85
CA GLU A 3 -27.84 10.93 -40.31
C GLU A 3 -27.04 12.03 -39.61
N VAL A 4 -26.57 11.75 -38.40
CA VAL A 4 -25.69 12.65 -37.62
C VAL A 4 -24.30 12.76 -38.26
N ASP A 5 -23.73 11.64 -38.74
CA ASP A 5 -22.41 11.62 -39.39
C ASP A 5 -22.42 12.42 -40.70
N LYS A 6 -23.56 12.40 -41.41
CA LYS A 6 -23.74 13.14 -42.65
C LYS A 6 -23.81 14.64 -42.41
N LYS A 7 -24.59 15.08 -41.41
CA LYS A 7 -24.66 16.49 -41.01
C LYS A 7 -23.32 17.04 -40.49
N LEU A 8 -22.56 16.22 -39.75
CA LEU A 8 -21.25 16.63 -39.26
C LEU A 8 -20.22 16.81 -40.39
N ARG A 9 -20.27 15.96 -41.43
CA ARG A 9 -19.42 16.12 -42.62
C ARG A 9 -19.81 17.34 -43.44
N GLU A 10 -21.10 17.57 -43.67
CA GLU A 10 -21.57 18.74 -44.41
C GLU A 10 -21.14 20.05 -43.72
N GLU A 11 -21.17 20.09 -42.39
CA GLU A 11 -20.79 21.30 -41.66
C GLU A 11 -19.27 21.46 -41.48
N ALA A 12 -18.52 20.37 -41.42
CA ALA A 12 -17.06 20.40 -41.52
C ALA A 12 -16.60 20.94 -42.88
N GLU A 13 -17.25 20.52 -43.97
CA GLU A 13 -16.98 21.03 -45.33
C GLU A 13 -17.37 22.52 -45.45
N LYS A 14 -18.49 22.95 -44.88
CA LYS A 14 -18.82 24.39 -44.80
C LYS A 14 -17.75 25.18 -44.06
N MET A 15 -17.28 24.71 -42.90
CA MET A 15 -16.29 25.44 -42.11
C MET A 15 -14.93 25.52 -42.82
N GLN A 16 -14.53 24.49 -43.56
CA GLN A 16 -13.30 24.52 -44.36
C GLN A 16 -13.39 25.46 -45.57
N SER A 17 -14.59 25.77 -46.05
CA SER A 17 -14.81 26.73 -47.15
C SER A 17 -14.81 28.21 -46.72
N ILE A 18 -14.82 28.50 -45.42
CA ILE A 18 -14.78 29.86 -44.90
C ILE A 18 -13.32 30.35 -44.96
N GLN A 19 -12.98 31.11 -46.00
CA GLN A 19 -11.73 31.87 -45.99
C GLN A 19 -11.87 33.06 -45.03
N PRO A 20 -10.90 33.26 -44.12
CA PRO A 20 -10.89 34.43 -43.26
C PRO A 20 -10.84 35.69 -44.13
N PRO A 21 -11.58 36.76 -43.79
CA PRO A 21 -11.52 38.02 -44.51
C PRO A 21 -10.07 38.51 -44.61
N GLN A 22 -9.63 38.93 -45.80
CA GLN A 22 -8.23 39.35 -46.03
C GLN A 22 -7.78 40.49 -45.08
N ASP A 23 -8.74 41.27 -44.58
CA ASP A 23 -8.49 42.36 -43.62
C ASP A 23 -8.63 41.96 -42.15
N LEU A 24 -8.73 40.67 -41.81
CA LEU A 24 -8.92 40.24 -40.41
C LEU A 24 -7.77 40.74 -39.52
N GLU A 25 -6.52 40.62 -39.99
CA GLU A 25 -5.34 41.10 -39.29
C GLU A 25 -5.31 42.63 -39.17
N ALA A 26 -5.67 43.34 -40.24
CA ALA A 26 -5.74 44.79 -40.25
C ALA A 26 -6.82 45.32 -39.30
N ARG A 27 -7.98 44.66 -39.24
CA ARG A 27 -9.08 45.00 -38.33
C ARG A 27 -8.74 44.70 -36.88
N LEU A 28 -8.03 43.59 -36.62
CA LEU A 28 -7.53 43.25 -35.28
C LEU A 28 -6.47 44.25 -34.80
N ARG A 29 -5.53 44.66 -35.67
CA ARG A 29 -4.53 45.69 -35.36
C ARG A 29 -5.17 47.06 -35.11
N SER A 30 -6.10 47.47 -35.98
CA SER A 30 -6.81 48.74 -35.82
C SER A 30 -7.64 48.78 -34.53
N ALA A 31 -8.28 47.66 -34.14
CA ALA A 31 -9.02 47.56 -32.88
C ALA A 31 -8.11 47.50 -31.64
N LEU A 32 -6.84 47.14 -31.80
CA LEU A 32 -5.83 47.16 -30.74
C LEU A 32 -5.26 48.57 -30.54
N ASP A 33 -5.03 49.31 -31.63
CA ASP A 33 -4.42 50.65 -31.62
C ASP A 33 -5.41 51.76 -31.20
N ASP A 34 -6.71 51.60 -31.43
CA ASP A 34 -7.73 52.61 -31.09
C ASP A 34 -8.15 52.64 -29.60
N ARG A 35 -7.42 51.97 -28.70
CA ARG A 35 -7.72 52.05 -27.25
C ARG A 35 -6.98 53.22 -26.60
N PRO A 36 -7.69 54.23 -26.04
CA PRO A 36 -7.03 55.24 -25.22
C PRO A 36 -6.38 54.56 -24.01
N ARG A 37 -5.07 54.79 -23.82
CA ARG A 37 -4.29 54.28 -22.66
C ARG A 37 -4.86 54.81 -21.35
N ARG A 38 -5.85 54.10 -20.82
CA ARG A 38 -6.38 54.31 -19.46
C ARG A 38 -5.48 53.52 -18.51
N LYS A 39 -4.83 54.20 -17.56
CA LYS A 39 -4.07 53.56 -16.46
C LYS A 39 -4.98 52.55 -15.76
N GLN A 40 -4.78 51.26 -16.05
CA GLN A 40 -5.50 50.18 -15.37
C GLN A 40 -4.67 49.72 -14.17
N ASN A 41 -5.33 49.63 -13.01
CA ASN A 41 -4.74 49.09 -11.78
C ASN A 41 -4.28 47.65 -12.01
N GLY A 42 -2.96 47.42 -11.95
CA GLY A 42 -2.32 46.12 -12.19
C GLY A 42 -2.86 44.97 -11.33
N TRP A 43 -3.46 45.28 -10.18
CA TRP A 43 -4.20 44.33 -9.35
C TRP A 43 -5.31 43.58 -10.12
N LYS A 44 -6.09 44.27 -10.96
CA LYS A 44 -7.25 43.64 -11.63
C LYS A 44 -6.81 42.75 -12.78
N VAL A 45 -5.70 43.10 -13.42
CA VAL A 45 -5.06 42.29 -14.47
C VAL A 45 -4.37 41.08 -13.85
N ALA A 46 -3.71 41.24 -12.69
CA ALA A 46 -3.14 40.12 -11.93
C ALA A 46 -4.21 39.16 -11.41
N LEU A 47 -5.36 39.69 -10.95
CA LEU A 47 -6.48 38.88 -10.49
C LEU A 47 -7.17 38.14 -11.65
N ALA A 48 -7.32 38.80 -12.80
CA ALA A 48 -7.86 38.17 -14.01
C ALA A 48 -6.89 37.10 -14.57
N ALA A 49 -5.58 37.37 -14.55
CA ALA A 49 -4.57 36.38 -14.93
C ALA A 49 -4.56 35.20 -13.95
N ALA A 50 -4.61 35.44 -12.64
CA ALA A 50 -4.71 34.39 -11.63
C ALA A 50 -6.02 33.59 -11.76
N ALA A 51 -7.14 34.25 -12.08
CA ALA A 51 -8.40 33.57 -12.37
C ALA A 51 -8.33 32.73 -13.65
N VAL A 52 -7.66 33.21 -14.71
CA VAL A 52 -7.41 32.43 -15.93
C VAL A 52 -6.47 31.25 -15.65
N PHE A 53 -5.44 31.41 -14.82
CA PHE A 53 -4.58 30.30 -14.37
C PHE A 53 -5.32 29.31 -13.46
N LEU A 54 -6.23 29.76 -12.60
CA LEU A 54 -7.11 28.90 -11.79
C LEU A 54 -8.11 28.15 -12.66
N ILE A 55 -8.67 28.81 -13.67
CA ILE A 55 -9.61 28.20 -14.62
C ILE A 55 -8.87 27.19 -15.50
N LEU A 56 -7.71 27.54 -16.05
CA LEU A 56 -6.85 26.62 -16.82
C LEU A 56 -6.27 25.49 -15.95
N GLY A 57 -6.06 25.70 -14.65
CA GLY A 57 -5.69 24.66 -13.69
C GLY A 57 -6.86 23.80 -13.22
N SER A 58 -8.09 24.27 -13.34
CA SER A 58 -9.32 23.52 -13.02
C SER A 58 -9.94 22.77 -14.20
N PHE A 59 -9.56 23.13 -15.43
CA PHE A 59 -9.86 22.31 -16.59
C PHE A 59 -8.97 21.08 -16.53
N GLN A 60 -9.57 19.97 -16.11
CA GLN A 60 -9.04 18.63 -16.37
C GLN A 60 -8.64 18.58 -17.85
N TYR A 61 -7.33 18.47 -18.10
CA TYR A 61 -6.76 18.09 -19.38
C TYR A 61 -6.31 16.63 -19.27
N PRO A 62 -7.19 15.62 -19.38
CA PRO A 62 -6.73 14.23 -19.39
C PRO A 62 -6.14 13.82 -20.75
N ALA A 63 -6.19 14.67 -21.79
CA ALA A 63 -6.13 14.18 -23.17
C ALA A 63 -4.95 14.65 -24.04
N LEU A 64 -3.99 15.45 -23.57
CA LEU A 64 -2.95 16.02 -24.46
C LEU A 64 -1.49 15.95 -23.97
N ALA A 65 -1.19 15.36 -22.80
CA ALA A 65 0.18 15.35 -22.26
C ALA A 65 0.85 13.98 -22.08
N TYR A 66 0.15 12.85 -22.22
CA TYR A 66 0.73 11.54 -21.87
C TYR A 66 0.52 10.48 -22.93
N TYR A 67 1.29 10.60 -24.00
CA TYR A 67 1.66 9.45 -24.83
C TYR A 67 3.18 9.27 -24.69
N GLY A 68 3.62 8.79 -23.53
CA GLY A 68 4.96 8.24 -23.37
C GLY A 68 5.10 6.94 -24.16
N LYS A 69 6.33 6.53 -24.47
CA LYS A 69 6.59 5.15 -24.87
C LYS A 69 6.36 4.24 -23.65
N LYS A 70 6.00 2.97 -23.87
CA LYS A 70 5.98 1.97 -22.80
C LYS A 70 7.38 1.84 -22.19
N ILE A 71 7.45 1.71 -20.87
CA ILE A 71 8.65 1.26 -20.15
C ILE A 71 8.85 -0.20 -20.54
N ILE A 72 9.94 -0.49 -21.24
CA ILE A 72 10.29 -1.83 -21.71
C ILE A 72 11.27 -2.45 -20.72
N GLY A 73 11.12 -3.73 -20.42
CA GLY A 73 12.05 -4.48 -19.57
C GLY A 73 11.58 -4.66 -18.12
N ALA A 74 10.42 -4.13 -17.77
CA ALA A 74 9.86 -4.16 -16.42
C ALA A 74 8.49 -4.84 -16.32
N GLU A 75 8.01 -5.45 -17.40
CA GLU A 75 6.67 -6.03 -17.50
C GLU A 75 6.45 -7.15 -16.47
N ASP A 76 7.49 -7.93 -16.17
CA ASP A 76 7.42 -9.09 -15.28
C ASP A 76 7.30 -8.71 -13.79
N VAL A 77 7.65 -7.47 -13.42
CA VAL A 77 7.60 -6.98 -12.04
C VAL A 77 6.34 -6.16 -11.75
N MET A 78 5.69 -5.58 -12.77
CA MET A 78 4.47 -4.78 -12.61
C MET A 78 3.28 -5.60 -12.11
N ASN A 79 2.45 -5.00 -11.26
CA ASN A 79 1.10 -5.52 -10.97
C ASN A 79 0.12 -5.12 -12.08
N GLY A 80 -1.13 -5.60 -12.03
CA GLY A 80 -2.14 -5.34 -13.07
C GLY A 80 -2.38 -3.85 -13.34
N THR A 81 -2.57 -3.05 -12.28
CA THR A 81 -2.79 -1.60 -12.38
C THR A 81 -1.59 -0.88 -13.00
N LEU A 82 -0.37 -1.21 -12.58
CA LEU A 82 0.86 -0.60 -13.10
C LEU A 82 1.14 -1.02 -14.54
N GLN A 83 0.79 -2.26 -14.90
CA GLN A 83 0.84 -2.72 -16.28
C GLN A 83 -0.13 -1.92 -17.16
N ASP A 84 -1.39 -1.74 -16.75
CA ASP A 84 -2.37 -0.94 -17.49
C ASP A 84 -1.90 0.51 -17.70
N LEU A 85 -1.31 1.13 -16.67
CA LEU A 85 -0.71 2.46 -16.77
C LEU A 85 0.47 2.48 -17.75
N ASN A 86 1.37 1.51 -17.67
CA ASN A 86 2.49 1.39 -18.59
C ASN A 86 2.02 1.20 -20.04
N GLU A 87 1.02 0.34 -20.26
CA GLU A 87 0.43 0.09 -21.56
C GLU A 87 -0.23 1.33 -22.15
N ALA A 88 -0.83 2.17 -21.30
CA ALA A 88 -1.38 3.47 -21.64
C ALA A 88 -0.30 4.57 -21.83
N GLY A 89 0.99 4.26 -21.61
CA GLY A 89 2.09 5.22 -21.72
C GLY A 89 2.11 6.26 -20.59
N MET A 90 1.50 5.93 -19.43
CA MET A 90 1.39 6.76 -18.23
C MET A 90 2.58 6.58 -17.29
N GLY A 91 3.78 6.67 -17.87
CA GLY A 91 5.04 6.59 -17.15
C GLY A 91 6.09 7.45 -17.83
N GLN A 92 7.19 7.65 -17.14
CA GLN A 92 8.32 8.43 -17.63
C GLN A 92 9.45 7.47 -17.99
N VAL A 93 9.66 7.27 -19.29
CA VAL A 93 10.80 6.47 -19.79
C VAL A 93 12.10 7.22 -19.51
N ILE A 94 13.03 6.54 -18.85
CA ILE A 94 14.36 7.07 -18.53
C ILE A 94 15.38 6.47 -19.49
N ASP A 95 15.41 5.14 -19.63
CA ASP A 95 16.30 4.39 -20.54
C ASP A 95 17.77 4.83 -20.44
N GLN A 96 18.28 4.87 -19.21
CA GLN A 96 19.67 5.26 -18.92
C GLN A 96 20.46 4.10 -18.33
N THR A 97 21.50 3.66 -19.05
CA THR A 97 22.38 2.57 -18.63
C THR A 97 23.68 3.11 -18.00
N TYR A 98 24.07 2.48 -16.90
CA TYR A 98 25.28 2.78 -16.13
C TYR A 98 26.13 1.53 -16.01
N SER A 99 27.45 1.70 -16.08
CA SER A 99 28.40 0.62 -15.82
C SER A 99 28.63 0.47 -14.32
N LEU A 100 28.43 -0.74 -13.80
CA LEU A 100 28.68 -1.07 -12.39
C LEU A 100 30.10 -1.63 -12.18
N GLY A 101 30.61 -2.36 -13.17
CA GLY A 101 31.91 -3.02 -13.17
C GLY A 101 32.21 -3.70 -14.51
N GLU A 102 33.18 -4.60 -14.54
CA GLU A 102 33.47 -5.39 -15.74
C GLU A 102 32.34 -6.38 -16.03
N GLY A 103 31.61 -6.17 -17.13
CA GLY A 103 30.51 -7.05 -17.55
C GLY A 103 29.17 -6.82 -16.86
N GLU A 104 29.09 -5.87 -15.93
CA GLU A 104 27.90 -5.55 -15.15
C GLU A 104 27.35 -4.16 -15.51
N LYS A 105 26.05 -4.12 -15.81
CA LYS A 105 25.34 -2.89 -16.17
C LYS A 105 24.01 -2.84 -15.46
N ILE A 106 23.54 -1.64 -15.19
CA ILE A 106 22.17 -1.39 -14.76
C ILE A 106 21.55 -0.32 -15.63
N THR A 107 20.32 -0.56 -16.04
CA THR A 107 19.48 0.40 -16.76
C THR A 107 18.37 0.85 -15.83
N ILE A 108 18.19 2.16 -15.70
CA ILE A 108 16.97 2.74 -15.14
C ILE A 108 15.98 2.83 -16.29
N ASP A 109 15.00 1.94 -16.30
CA ASP A 109 14.09 1.74 -17.44
C ASP A 109 13.06 2.88 -17.48
N GLY A 110 12.46 3.19 -16.34
CA GLY A 110 11.47 4.23 -16.22
C GLY A 110 10.96 4.44 -14.81
N VAL A 111 10.11 5.45 -14.63
CA VAL A 111 9.45 5.74 -13.36
C VAL A 111 7.97 6.02 -13.57
N ILE A 112 7.15 5.62 -12.60
CA ILE A 112 5.74 6.04 -12.47
C ILE A 112 5.63 6.77 -11.14
N VAL A 113 4.99 7.94 -11.15
CA VAL A 113 4.91 8.79 -9.96
C VAL A 113 3.55 9.46 -9.86
N ASP A 114 3.04 9.54 -8.64
CA ASP A 114 1.87 10.33 -8.28
C ASP A 114 2.00 10.87 -6.84
N GLU A 115 0.91 11.41 -6.28
CA GLU A 115 0.91 11.97 -4.93
C GLU A 115 1.08 10.90 -3.82
N ASN A 116 0.79 9.64 -4.10
CA ASN A 116 0.88 8.57 -3.10
C ASN A 116 2.23 7.86 -3.14
N GLN A 117 2.88 7.77 -4.31
CA GLN A 117 4.15 7.05 -4.41
C GLN A 117 5.00 7.41 -5.63
N PHE A 118 6.27 7.04 -5.54
CA PHE A 118 7.22 6.97 -6.64
C PHE A 118 7.67 5.53 -6.85
N ILE A 119 7.59 5.06 -8.08
CA ILE A 119 7.93 3.69 -8.48
C ILE A 119 9.05 3.76 -9.52
N LEU A 120 10.18 3.11 -9.22
CA LEU A 120 11.34 3.01 -10.09
C LEU A 120 11.45 1.60 -10.67
N TYR A 121 11.63 1.54 -11.99
CA TYR A 121 11.88 0.30 -12.72
C TYR A 121 13.33 0.26 -13.19
N TYR A 122 13.99 -0.87 -12.96
CA TYR A 122 15.37 -1.07 -13.38
C TYR A 122 15.64 -2.50 -13.85
N THR A 123 16.63 -2.62 -14.71
CA THR A 123 17.15 -3.89 -15.22
C THR A 123 18.65 -3.95 -14.96
N LEU A 124 19.09 -4.93 -14.17
CA LEU A 124 20.49 -5.26 -13.95
C LEU A 124 20.89 -6.43 -14.83
N HIS A 125 21.98 -6.27 -15.56
CA HIS A 125 22.57 -7.30 -16.41
C HIS A 125 23.96 -7.66 -15.91
N ASN A 126 24.19 -8.96 -15.69
CA ASN A 126 25.49 -9.52 -15.33
C ASN A 126 25.83 -10.71 -16.24
N ALA A 127 26.84 -10.53 -17.09
CA ALA A 127 27.31 -11.57 -18.01
C ALA A 127 27.87 -12.81 -17.30
N ASN A 128 28.29 -12.69 -16.04
CA ASN A 128 28.82 -13.80 -15.23
C ASN A 128 27.73 -14.52 -14.43
N GLY A 129 26.48 -14.07 -14.53
CA GLY A 129 25.34 -14.56 -13.74
C GLY A 129 25.20 -13.84 -12.40
N VAL A 130 24.00 -13.89 -11.83
CA VAL A 130 23.69 -13.40 -10.47
C VAL A 130 23.95 -14.53 -9.47
N GLU A 131 25.14 -14.52 -8.83
CA GLU A 131 25.54 -15.49 -7.80
C GLU A 131 24.81 -15.26 -6.45
N GLU A 132 24.61 -16.32 -5.66
CA GLU A 132 24.10 -16.20 -4.29
C GLU A 132 25.16 -15.56 -3.39
N GLY A 133 24.84 -14.41 -2.78
CA GLY A 133 25.73 -13.69 -1.84
C GLY A 133 26.48 -12.49 -2.43
N ASP A 134 26.40 -12.25 -3.75
CA ASP A 134 26.91 -11.04 -4.42
C ASP A 134 25.73 -10.18 -4.88
N THR A 135 25.21 -9.35 -3.98
CA THR A 135 23.90 -8.70 -4.16
C THR A 135 24.03 -7.19 -4.25
N TRP A 136 23.41 -6.62 -5.28
CA TRP A 136 23.18 -5.19 -5.39
C TRP A 136 21.90 -4.85 -4.62
N GLU A 137 22.03 -4.04 -3.58
CA GLU A 137 20.91 -3.63 -2.74
C GLU A 137 20.47 -2.20 -3.09
N PRO A 138 19.20 -2.02 -3.52
CA PRO A 138 18.62 -0.71 -3.68
C PRO A 138 18.65 0.10 -2.38
N GLY A 139 19.19 1.32 -2.44
CA GLY A 139 19.29 2.24 -1.32
C GLY A 139 18.33 3.42 -1.42
N ASP A 140 18.72 4.54 -0.81
CA ASP A 140 17.96 5.78 -0.80
C ASP A 140 17.74 6.35 -2.22
N LEU A 141 16.71 7.19 -2.37
CA LEU A 141 16.50 8.08 -3.52
C LEU A 141 16.69 9.52 -3.06
N THR A 142 17.59 10.26 -3.70
CA THR A 142 17.88 11.66 -3.31
C THR A 142 17.69 12.63 -4.46
N GLY A 143 17.36 13.88 -4.14
CA GLY A 143 17.23 14.96 -5.11
C GLY A 143 17.15 16.32 -4.44
N PHE A 144 16.76 17.35 -5.19
CA PHE A 144 16.52 18.67 -4.60
C PHE A 144 15.41 18.60 -3.55
N LEU A 145 15.74 18.91 -2.29
CA LEU A 145 14.83 18.82 -1.13
C LEU A 145 14.11 17.47 -1.01
N THR A 146 14.76 16.39 -1.46
CA THR A 146 14.21 15.04 -1.50
C THR A 146 15.23 14.07 -0.93
N ARG A 147 14.80 13.23 0.01
CA ARG A 147 15.57 12.08 0.49
C ARG A 147 14.59 11.05 0.97
N GLU A 148 14.32 10.09 0.12
CA GLU A 148 13.34 9.04 0.37
C GLU A 148 14.05 7.71 0.61
N TYR A 149 13.52 6.96 1.57
CA TYR A 149 13.95 5.61 1.87
C TYR A 149 13.10 4.62 1.09
N MET A 150 13.69 3.48 0.73
CA MET A 150 12.95 2.42 0.07
C MET A 150 11.82 1.90 0.98
N ILE A 151 10.60 1.88 0.46
CA ILE A 151 9.41 1.32 1.13
C ILE A 151 9.36 -0.19 0.89
N SER A 152 9.53 -0.60 -0.37
CA SER A 152 9.52 -1.99 -0.78
C SER A 152 10.25 -2.18 -2.10
N ALA A 153 10.75 -3.39 -2.35
CA ALA A 153 11.27 -3.80 -3.64
C ALA A 153 10.74 -5.17 -4.05
N LYS A 154 10.54 -5.36 -5.35
CA LYS A 154 10.20 -6.63 -5.97
C LYS A 154 11.19 -6.88 -7.10
N THR A 155 11.74 -8.09 -7.17
CA THR A 155 12.69 -8.47 -8.21
C THR A 155 12.30 -9.79 -8.87
N VAL A 156 12.62 -9.92 -10.15
CA VAL A 156 12.47 -11.15 -10.93
C VAL A 156 13.80 -11.41 -11.64
N VAL A 157 14.31 -12.62 -11.52
CA VAL A 157 15.56 -13.07 -12.16
C VAL A 157 15.20 -13.86 -13.41
N SER A 158 15.91 -13.63 -14.51
CA SER A 158 15.76 -14.37 -15.76
C SER A 158 16.08 -15.86 -15.59
N GLU A 159 15.55 -16.69 -16.49
CA GLU A 159 15.82 -18.14 -16.47
C GLU A 159 17.32 -18.47 -16.61
N ASP A 160 18.05 -17.67 -17.39
CA ASP A 160 19.51 -17.81 -17.57
C ASP A 160 20.32 -17.16 -16.44
N ARG A 161 19.66 -16.51 -15.47
CA ARG A 161 20.25 -15.80 -14.34
C ARG A 161 21.22 -14.68 -14.72
N THR A 162 21.14 -14.17 -15.95
CA THR A 162 21.99 -13.05 -16.41
C THR A 162 21.33 -11.70 -16.27
N GLU A 163 20.01 -11.67 -16.06
CA GLU A 163 19.23 -10.45 -15.90
C GLU A 163 18.41 -10.49 -14.61
N LEU A 164 18.35 -9.36 -13.92
CA LEU A 164 17.48 -9.10 -12.79
C LEU A 164 16.67 -7.85 -13.11
N LYS A 165 15.35 -7.99 -13.12
CA LYS A 165 14.41 -6.88 -13.28
C LYS A 165 13.86 -6.52 -11.91
N GLY A 166 13.72 -5.23 -11.62
CA GLY A 166 13.26 -4.76 -10.33
C GLY A 166 12.27 -3.60 -10.40
N GLU A 167 11.39 -3.59 -9.42
CA GLU A 167 10.47 -2.50 -9.09
C GLU A 167 10.77 -2.05 -7.65
N ILE A 168 10.94 -0.75 -7.44
CA ILE A 168 11.20 -0.18 -6.10
C ILE A 168 10.20 0.93 -5.83
N ARG A 169 9.59 0.91 -4.64
CA ARG A 169 8.65 1.93 -4.17
C ARG A 169 9.33 2.86 -3.17
N TYR A 170 9.08 4.15 -3.33
CA TYR A 170 9.50 5.24 -2.44
C TYR A 170 8.31 6.18 -2.19
N ASP A 171 8.43 7.02 -1.16
CA ASP A 171 7.61 8.22 -1.04
C ASP A 171 7.82 9.14 -2.27
N PRO A 172 6.81 9.95 -2.66
CA PRO A 172 6.94 10.86 -3.78
C PRO A 172 8.06 11.88 -3.57
N PRO A 173 8.96 12.08 -4.57
CA PRO A 173 9.99 13.10 -4.49
C PRO A 173 9.38 14.50 -4.51
N ASN A 174 10.16 15.48 -4.07
CA ASN A 174 9.74 16.87 -4.09
C ASN A 174 9.35 17.32 -5.51
N ALA A 175 8.25 18.07 -5.63
CA ALA A 175 7.73 18.56 -6.91
C ALA A 175 8.69 19.53 -7.67
N PHE A 176 9.77 19.98 -7.05
CA PHE A 176 10.81 20.80 -7.69
C PHE A 176 12.09 20.01 -8.02
N ALA A 177 12.17 18.73 -7.67
CA ALA A 177 13.28 17.88 -8.09
C ALA A 177 13.22 17.69 -9.61
N LYS A 178 14.28 18.10 -10.32
CA LYS A 178 14.44 17.89 -11.78
C LYS A 178 15.44 16.78 -12.12
N GLU A 179 16.11 16.30 -11.10
CA GLU A 179 17.14 15.29 -11.15
C GLU A 179 17.03 14.48 -9.87
N LEU A 180 17.10 13.17 -10.01
CA LEU A 180 17.09 12.22 -8.91
C LEU A 180 18.33 11.34 -9.01
N THR A 181 18.87 10.98 -7.85
CA THR A 181 19.99 10.06 -7.69
C THR A 181 19.50 8.85 -6.93
N PHE A 182 19.49 7.72 -7.62
CA PHE A 182 19.30 6.40 -7.04
C PHE A 182 20.64 5.90 -6.49
N HIS A 183 20.66 5.48 -5.23
CA HIS A 183 21.84 4.90 -4.59
C HIS A 183 21.72 3.39 -4.62
N LEU A 184 22.77 2.71 -5.06
CA LEU A 184 22.81 1.27 -5.18
C LEU A 184 24.05 0.75 -4.46
N ASP A 185 23.85 0.14 -3.31
CA ASP A 185 24.94 -0.43 -2.52
C ASP A 185 25.26 -1.85 -2.99
N HIS A 186 26.48 -2.30 -2.71
CA HIS A 186 26.97 -3.59 -3.17
C HIS A 186 27.47 -4.40 -1.98
N TYR A 187 26.80 -5.51 -1.70
CA TYR A 187 27.25 -6.47 -0.71
C TYR A 187 28.10 -7.54 -1.40
N LYS A 188 29.40 -7.55 -1.09
CA LYS A 188 30.38 -8.46 -1.71
C LYS A 188 31.44 -8.87 -0.70
N ASN A 189 31.77 -10.16 -0.65
CA ASN A 189 32.79 -10.73 0.25
C ASN A 189 32.55 -10.41 1.74
N ASP A 190 31.30 -10.50 2.20
CA ASP A 190 30.89 -10.17 3.57
C ASP A 190 31.13 -8.70 3.99
N GLU A 191 31.31 -7.79 3.03
CA GLU A 191 31.46 -6.37 3.28
C GLU A 191 30.54 -5.53 2.39
N TRP A 192 30.05 -4.44 2.97
CA TRP A 192 29.35 -3.39 2.24
C TRP A 192 30.37 -2.51 1.51
N VAL A 193 30.40 -2.64 0.19
CA VAL A 193 31.18 -1.75 -0.67
C VAL A 193 30.34 -0.51 -0.94
N LYS A 194 30.99 0.66 -0.85
CA LYS A 194 30.34 1.96 -1.07
C LYS A 194 29.57 1.97 -2.39
N GLY A 195 28.26 2.22 -2.30
CA GLY A 195 27.37 2.14 -3.44
C GLY A 195 27.66 3.08 -4.59
N LYS A 196 27.11 2.72 -5.73
CA LYS A 196 27.06 3.52 -6.96
C LYS A 196 25.92 4.52 -6.87
N LYS A 197 26.11 5.66 -7.53
CA LYS A 197 25.12 6.73 -7.61
C LYS A 197 24.69 6.88 -9.06
N LEU A 198 23.40 6.69 -9.30
CA LEU A 198 22.80 6.69 -10.62
C LEU A 198 21.88 7.89 -10.73
N THR A 199 22.37 8.92 -11.40
CA THR A 199 21.68 10.21 -11.52
C THR A 199 21.00 10.32 -12.86
N PHE A 200 19.68 10.55 -12.85
CA PHE A 200 18.85 10.67 -14.04
C PHE A 200 17.94 11.90 -13.98
N ASN A 201 17.54 12.38 -15.16
CA ASN A 201 16.61 13.50 -15.28
C ASN A 201 15.22 13.05 -14.85
N TYR A 202 14.56 13.87 -14.03
CA TYR A 202 13.20 13.63 -13.56
C TYR A 202 12.31 14.81 -13.96
N ARG A 203 11.13 14.52 -14.53
CA ARG A 203 10.13 15.53 -14.88
C ARG A 203 8.96 15.44 -13.90
N PRO A 204 8.91 16.27 -12.83
CA PRO A 204 7.81 16.26 -11.87
C PRO A 204 6.49 16.78 -12.48
N ASP A 205 6.57 17.56 -13.56
CA ASP A 205 5.41 17.95 -14.38
C ASP A 205 4.76 16.78 -15.11
N GLN A 206 5.47 15.64 -15.20
CA GLN A 206 4.94 14.37 -15.71
C GLN A 206 4.38 13.44 -14.61
N ALA A 207 4.19 13.92 -13.38
CA ALA A 207 3.53 13.13 -12.35
C ALA A 207 2.03 12.95 -12.63
N LEU A 208 1.53 11.74 -12.42
CA LEU A 208 0.13 11.42 -12.58
C LEU A 208 -0.70 12.18 -11.55
N GLN A 209 -1.84 12.70 -12.01
CA GLN A 209 -2.68 13.57 -11.19
C GLN A 209 -3.55 12.75 -10.24
N THR A 210 -3.71 13.25 -9.02
CA THR A 210 -4.62 12.71 -8.02
C THR A 210 -6.06 12.67 -8.56
N LYS A 211 -6.69 11.49 -8.50
CA LYS A 211 -8.08 11.30 -8.96
C LYS A 211 -9.05 12.02 -8.02
N PHE A 212 -8.92 11.77 -6.72
CA PHE A 212 -9.59 12.56 -5.70
C PHE A 212 -8.87 12.48 -4.35
N LYS A 213 -9.13 13.48 -3.51
CA LYS A 213 -8.66 13.56 -2.14
C LYS A 213 -9.74 14.16 -1.26
N GLN A 214 -10.07 13.50 -0.15
CA GLN A 214 -11.10 14.00 0.76
C GLN A 214 -10.85 13.60 2.22
N GLY A 215 -11.50 14.32 3.13
CA GLY A 215 -11.50 14.00 4.55
C GLY A 215 -12.61 13.02 4.89
N ILE A 216 -12.29 11.94 5.61
CA ILE A 216 -13.26 10.99 6.15
C ILE A 216 -13.73 11.48 7.52
N ASN A 217 -12.78 11.73 8.44
CA ASN A 217 -13.01 12.17 9.81
C ASN A 217 -14.07 11.35 10.57
N LYS A 218 -13.99 10.01 10.46
CA LYS A 218 -14.88 9.08 11.17
C LYS A 218 -14.08 8.22 12.13
N THR A 219 -14.66 7.97 13.31
CA THR A 219 -14.07 7.14 14.34
C THR A 219 -14.90 5.88 14.52
N VAL A 220 -14.21 4.74 14.54
CA VAL A 220 -14.78 3.45 14.97
C VAL A 220 -14.17 3.10 16.32
N THR A 221 -15.02 2.77 17.28
CA THR A 221 -14.63 2.37 18.64
C THR A 221 -14.83 0.87 18.80
N PHE A 222 -13.86 0.25 19.46
CA PHE A 222 -13.79 -1.18 19.77
C PHE A 222 -13.64 -1.34 21.29
N ASP A 223 -13.69 -2.58 21.77
CA ASP A 223 -13.56 -2.85 23.21
C ASP A 223 -12.21 -2.38 23.79
N ASN A 224 -11.14 -2.49 23.01
CA ASN A 224 -9.77 -2.19 23.45
C ASN A 224 -9.12 -1.03 22.69
N GLY A 225 -9.92 -0.13 22.11
CA GLY A 225 -9.37 1.00 21.39
C GLY A 225 -10.30 1.67 20.40
N SER A 226 -9.72 2.47 19.52
CA SER A 226 -10.42 3.16 18.45
C SER A 226 -9.51 3.46 17.27
N ILE A 227 -10.10 3.52 16.08
CA ILE A 227 -9.45 4.02 14.87
C ILE A 227 -10.23 5.22 14.36
N THR A 228 -9.53 6.33 14.14
CA THR A 228 -10.04 7.52 13.49
C THR A 228 -9.46 7.62 12.08
N PHE A 229 -10.29 7.35 11.08
CA PHE A 229 -9.94 7.54 9.68
C PHE A 229 -10.05 9.03 9.34
N LYS A 230 -8.95 9.64 8.89
CA LYS A 230 -8.86 11.08 8.67
C LYS A 230 -9.09 11.45 7.22
N SER A 231 -8.41 10.78 6.30
CA SER A 231 -8.42 11.16 4.89
C SER A 231 -8.20 9.95 3.99
N ILE A 232 -8.64 10.11 2.76
CA ILE A 232 -8.38 9.21 1.65
C ILE A 232 -7.81 10.02 0.48
N THR A 233 -6.77 9.47 -0.16
CA THR A 233 -6.17 9.99 -1.38
C THR A 233 -6.14 8.87 -2.41
N ALA A 234 -6.93 9.02 -3.46
CA ALA A 234 -6.96 8.09 -4.58
C ALA A 234 -6.13 8.65 -5.74
N THR A 235 -5.09 7.93 -6.13
CA THR A 235 -4.28 8.24 -7.31
C THR A 235 -4.44 7.13 -8.35
N PRO A 236 -3.87 7.29 -9.56
CA PRO A 236 -3.93 6.24 -10.57
C PRO A 236 -3.20 4.96 -10.18
N THR A 237 -2.21 5.01 -9.28
CA THR A 237 -1.45 3.81 -8.89
C THR A 237 -2.03 3.09 -7.67
N ILE A 238 -2.45 3.80 -6.62
CA ILE A 238 -3.01 3.22 -5.39
C ILE A 238 -4.02 4.17 -4.72
N THR A 239 -4.75 3.63 -3.75
CA THR A 239 -5.61 4.38 -2.84
C THR A 239 -5.09 4.30 -1.42
N VAL A 240 -4.83 5.45 -0.80
CA VAL A 240 -4.25 5.53 0.54
C VAL A 240 -5.25 6.12 1.51
N ILE A 241 -5.48 5.44 2.65
CA ILE A 241 -6.26 5.94 3.77
C ILE A 241 -5.33 6.21 4.95
N LYS A 242 -5.33 7.45 5.44
CA LYS A 242 -4.56 7.84 6.63
C LYS A 242 -5.47 8.06 7.83
N GLY A 243 -4.98 7.69 9.01
CA GLY A 243 -5.75 7.77 10.23
C GLY A 243 -4.91 7.84 11.49
N LYS A 244 -5.59 7.70 12.62
CA LYS A 244 -4.98 7.54 13.95
C LYS A 244 -5.60 6.39 14.67
N MET A 245 -4.78 5.54 15.26
CA MET A 245 -5.20 4.42 16.08
C MET A 245 -4.82 4.70 17.54
N LYS A 246 -5.74 4.38 18.45
CA LYS A 246 -5.49 4.40 19.89
C LYS A 246 -5.88 3.05 20.44
N LEU A 247 -4.91 2.33 21.00
CA LEU A 247 -5.12 1.04 21.64
C LEU A 247 -4.92 1.18 23.15
N ASP A 248 -5.72 0.44 23.91
CA ASP A 248 -5.57 0.38 25.37
C ASP A 248 -4.45 -0.60 25.78
N GLU A 249 -4.19 -1.61 24.95
CA GLU A 249 -3.12 -2.59 25.11
C GLU A 249 -2.53 -2.92 23.72
N GLU A 250 -1.29 -3.42 23.67
CA GLU A 250 -0.63 -3.79 22.41
C GLU A 250 -1.34 -4.99 21.76
N ILE A 251 -1.66 -4.88 20.47
CA ILE A 251 -2.38 -5.90 19.72
C ILE A 251 -1.65 -6.17 18.40
N ASN A 252 -1.54 -7.45 18.04
CA ASN A 252 -0.96 -7.87 16.77
C ASN A 252 -1.94 -7.61 15.63
N ASP A 253 -1.43 -7.03 14.54
CA ASP A 253 -2.14 -6.79 13.28
C ASP A 253 -3.58 -6.22 13.44
N PRO A 254 -3.72 -5.01 14.00
CA PRO A 254 -5.03 -4.40 14.23
C PRO A 254 -5.73 -3.91 12.95
N LEU A 255 -5.08 -3.99 11.78
CA LEU A 255 -5.55 -3.38 10.53
C LEU A 255 -5.97 -4.39 9.46
N GLY A 256 -5.64 -5.68 9.62
CA GLY A 256 -5.83 -6.71 8.59
C GLY A 256 -7.27 -6.99 8.15
N GLU A 257 -8.28 -6.61 8.94
CA GLU A 257 -9.70 -6.85 8.64
C GLU A 257 -10.45 -5.57 8.22
N ILE A 258 -9.72 -4.60 7.67
CA ILE A 258 -10.25 -3.36 7.13
C ILE A 258 -10.20 -3.41 5.60
N GLU A 259 -11.35 -3.26 4.96
CA GLU A 259 -11.48 -3.30 3.51
C GLU A 259 -11.98 -1.98 2.94
N LEU A 260 -11.47 -1.63 1.76
CA LEU A 260 -12.04 -0.58 0.93
C LEU A 260 -12.88 -1.23 -0.18
N VAL A 261 -14.16 -0.88 -0.25
CA VAL A 261 -15.13 -1.49 -1.16
C VAL A 261 -15.62 -0.44 -2.15
N ALA A 262 -15.30 -0.63 -3.44
CA ALA A 262 -15.77 0.18 -4.54
C ALA A 262 -16.88 -0.56 -5.29
N ASP A 263 -18.06 0.05 -5.40
CA ASP A 263 -19.22 -0.51 -6.11
C ASP A 263 -19.56 -1.96 -5.72
N GLY A 264 -19.41 -2.28 -4.43
CA GLY A 264 -19.69 -3.60 -3.88
C GLY A 264 -18.56 -4.63 -4.05
N LYS A 265 -17.41 -4.25 -4.61
CA LYS A 265 -16.22 -5.09 -4.72
C LYS A 265 -15.12 -4.59 -3.81
N ALA A 266 -14.58 -5.47 -2.96
CA ALA A 266 -13.39 -5.16 -2.18
C ALA A 266 -12.20 -4.94 -3.12
N LEU A 267 -11.46 -3.87 -2.88
CA LEU A 267 -10.20 -3.60 -3.54
C LEU A 267 -9.09 -4.45 -2.95
N GLU A 268 -8.10 -4.77 -3.77
CA GLU A 268 -6.95 -5.54 -3.31
C GLU A 268 -6.15 -4.74 -2.28
N TRP A 269 -5.84 -5.38 -1.16
CA TRP A 269 -4.96 -4.85 -0.13
C TRP A 269 -3.51 -4.83 -0.62
N GLN A 270 -2.86 -3.68 -0.55
CA GLN A 270 -1.47 -3.48 -0.96
C GLN A 270 -0.51 -3.38 0.24
N GLY A 271 -1.02 -2.97 1.41
CA GLY A 271 -0.20 -2.87 2.62
C GLY A 271 -0.81 -2.02 3.72
N SER A 272 -0.13 -1.97 4.86
CA SER A 272 -0.39 -0.98 5.90
C SER A 272 0.88 -0.59 6.63
N GLY A 273 0.87 0.61 7.20
CA GLY A 273 1.90 1.12 8.07
C GLY A 273 1.32 1.64 9.37
N SER A 274 2.10 1.52 10.45
CA SER A 274 1.84 2.25 11.68
C SER A 274 3.14 2.90 12.16
N SER A 275 3.03 4.13 12.65
CA SER A 275 4.17 4.85 13.23
C SER A 275 3.77 5.41 14.58
N SER A 276 4.60 5.14 15.58
CA SER A 276 4.32 5.56 16.95
C SER A 276 4.64 7.04 17.13
N ASN A 277 3.61 7.79 17.47
CA ASN A 277 3.74 9.19 17.86
C ASN A 277 3.78 9.26 19.39
N TRP A 278 4.80 9.88 19.97
CA TRP A 278 5.11 9.84 21.41
C TRP A 278 3.85 9.93 22.32
N GLY A 279 3.37 8.75 22.76
CA GLY A 279 2.66 8.55 24.02
C GLY A 279 1.13 8.35 24.00
N LEU A 280 0.38 8.48 22.90
CA LEU A 280 -1.11 8.38 22.99
C LEU A 280 -1.87 7.82 21.76
N SER A 281 -1.29 7.83 20.56
CA SER A 281 -1.93 7.29 19.34
C SER A 281 -0.89 7.06 18.24
N ASP A 282 -1.02 5.96 17.50
CA ASP A 282 -0.21 5.69 16.32
C ASP A 282 -0.85 6.33 15.09
N ASP A 283 -0.04 6.94 14.23
CA ASP A 283 -0.50 7.31 12.89
C ASP A 283 -0.51 6.04 12.04
N ILE A 284 -1.63 5.80 11.34
CA ILE A 284 -1.82 4.62 10.51
C ILE A 284 -2.01 4.98 9.05
N GLU A 285 -1.60 4.05 8.19
CA GLU A 285 -1.75 4.11 6.74
C GLU A 285 -2.26 2.76 6.24
N LEU A 286 -3.28 2.78 5.39
CA LEU A 286 -3.82 1.62 4.69
C LEU A 286 -3.69 1.86 3.19
N GLU A 287 -3.11 0.91 2.48
CA GLU A 287 -2.87 0.97 1.04
C GLU A 287 -3.74 -0.07 0.33
N PHE A 288 -4.51 0.39 -0.64
CA PHE A 288 -5.34 -0.45 -1.51
C PHE A 288 -5.00 -0.17 -2.96
N ASP A 289 -5.42 -1.05 -3.85
CA ASP A 289 -5.31 -0.85 -5.29
C ASP A 289 -6.03 0.44 -5.76
N ALA A 290 -5.70 0.88 -6.97
CA ALA A 290 -6.28 2.07 -7.57
C ALA A 290 -7.79 1.93 -7.74
N LEU A 291 -8.50 3.05 -7.55
CA LEU A 291 -9.95 3.05 -7.77
C LEU A 291 -10.31 2.85 -9.24
N PRO A 292 -11.41 2.12 -9.52
CA PRO A 292 -11.94 1.99 -10.88
C PRO A 292 -12.31 3.38 -11.43
N HIS A 293 -12.29 3.51 -12.77
CA HIS A 293 -12.57 4.78 -13.44
C HIS A 293 -14.00 5.28 -13.20
N ASP A 294 -14.98 4.37 -13.22
CA ASP A 294 -16.40 4.68 -13.07
C ASP A 294 -16.87 4.29 -11.66
N LEU A 295 -16.57 5.13 -10.67
CA LEU A 295 -16.93 4.90 -9.28
C LEU A 295 -18.31 5.51 -8.95
N ASN A 296 -19.22 4.71 -8.37
CA ASN A 296 -20.52 5.20 -7.90
C ASN A 296 -20.63 5.23 -6.38
N ASN A 297 -20.08 4.23 -5.70
CA ASN A 297 -20.10 4.10 -4.25
C ASN A 297 -18.75 3.64 -3.73
N LEU A 298 -18.32 4.22 -2.61
CA LEU A 298 -17.09 3.85 -1.92
C LEU A 298 -17.36 3.71 -0.42
N GLU A 299 -17.01 2.55 0.12
CA GLU A 299 -17.21 2.23 1.52
C GLU A 299 -15.92 1.74 2.16
N LEU A 300 -15.61 2.24 3.34
CA LEU A 300 -14.63 1.63 4.22
C LEU A 300 -15.35 0.70 5.19
N VAL A 301 -14.96 -0.58 5.20
CA VAL A 301 -15.59 -1.63 5.98
C VAL A 301 -14.60 -2.18 6.99
N VAL A 302 -14.91 -2.02 8.28
CA VAL A 302 -14.18 -2.68 9.36
C VAL A 302 -14.93 -3.94 9.74
N LYS A 303 -14.48 -5.09 9.20
CA LYS A 303 -15.14 -6.39 9.39
C LYS A 303 -14.98 -6.88 10.81
N ALA A 304 -13.74 -6.98 11.25
CA ALA A 304 -13.38 -7.46 12.57
C ALA A 304 -12.23 -6.64 13.16
N PHE A 305 -12.02 -6.79 14.47
CA PHE A 305 -10.91 -6.17 15.17
C PHE A 305 -10.41 -7.12 16.26
N PRO A 306 -9.10 -7.27 16.44
CA PRO A 306 -8.54 -8.11 17.49
C PRO A 306 -8.84 -7.55 18.88
N VAL A 307 -9.32 -8.42 19.77
CA VAL A 307 -9.68 -8.09 21.15
C VAL A 307 -8.87 -8.96 22.10
N LYS A 308 -8.38 -8.33 23.18
CA LYS A 308 -7.75 -9.00 24.33
C LYS A 308 -8.64 -8.86 25.55
N GLU A 309 -8.97 -9.97 26.18
CA GLU A 309 -9.77 -9.95 27.40
C GLU A 309 -9.02 -10.63 28.53
N LYS A 310 -9.05 -10.00 29.70
CA LYS A 310 -8.51 -10.60 30.92
C LYS A 310 -9.42 -11.75 31.35
N ALA A 311 -8.81 -12.83 31.78
CA ALA A 311 -9.48 -13.96 32.39
C ALA A 311 -8.69 -14.37 33.64
N ASP A 312 -9.33 -15.07 34.57
CA ASP A 312 -8.59 -15.80 35.60
C ASP A 312 -9.34 -17.08 35.91
N ILE A 313 -9.12 -18.08 35.05
CA ILE A 313 -9.80 -19.36 35.15
C ILE A 313 -8.81 -20.47 35.45
N SER A 314 -9.26 -21.45 36.22
CA SER A 314 -8.57 -22.72 36.40
C SER A 314 -9.54 -23.85 36.06
N VAL A 315 -9.16 -24.65 35.08
CA VAL A 315 -9.99 -25.71 34.52
C VAL A 315 -9.36 -27.05 34.89
N PRO A 316 -10.05 -27.90 35.66
CA PRO A 316 -9.60 -29.26 35.90
C PRO A 316 -9.37 -30.00 34.58
N LEU A 317 -8.26 -30.71 34.47
CA LEU A 317 -7.93 -31.47 33.27
C LEU A 317 -8.56 -32.86 33.35
N SER A 318 -9.84 -32.95 33.01
CA SER A 318 -10.52 -34.20 32.64
C SER A 318 -10.53 -34.35 31.12
N ALA A 319 -10.46 -35.58 30.60
CA ALA A 319 -10.55 -35.79 29.16
C ALA A 319 -11.93 -35.35 28.61
N SER A 320 -11.92 -34.64 27.47
CA SER A 320 -13.11 -34.22 26.70
C SER A 320 -14.01 -33.17 27.36
N GLU A 321 -13.48 -32.34 28.25
CA GLU A 321 -14.23 -31.20 28.79
C GLU A 321 -14.11 -29.96 27.90
N THR A 322 -15.25 -29.37 27.58
CA THR A 322 -15.32 -28.01 27.02
C THR A 322 -15.50 -27.02 28.16
N PHE A 323 -14.66 -26.00 28.17
CA PHE A 323 -14.75 -24.90 29.11
C PHE A 323 -14.90 -23.58 28.35
N LYS A 324 -15.42 -22.59 29.06
CA LYS A 324 -15.51 -21.23 28.54
C LYS A 324 -14.40 -20.37 29.13
N VAL A 325 -13.70 -19.64 28.26
CA VAL A 325 -12.91 -18.49 28.65
C VAL A 325 -13.67 -17.27 28.19
N ASN A 326 -14.28 -16.57 29.14
CA ASN A 326 -15.31 -15.56 28.87
C ASN A 326 -16.43 -16.16 27.99
N ASP A 327 -16.69 -15.61 26.80
CA ASP A 327 -17.71 -16.11 25.89
C ASP A 327 -17.20 -17.12 24.85
N GLN A 328 -15.90 -17.43 24.88
CA GLN A 328 -15.27 -18.31 23.90
C GLN A 328 -15.14 -19.75 24.41
N ASN A 329 -15.44 -20.73 23.56
CA ASN A 329 -15.34 -22.15 23.89
C ASN A 329 -13.93 -22.69 23.58
N VAL A 330 -13.40 -23.49 24.51
CA VAL A 330 -12.15 -24.23 24.36
C VAL A 330 -12.37 -25.64 24.88
N MET A 331 -11.93 -26.65 24.13
CA MET A 331 -12.08 -28.05 24.49
C MET A 331 -10.73 -28.68 24.79
N VAL A 332 -10.62 -29.36 25.93
CA VAL A 332 -9.45 -30.20 26.26
C VAL A 332 -9.63 -31.56 25.62
N LYS A 333 -8.74 -31.89 24.68
CA LYS A 333 -8.76 -33.17 23.96
C LYS A 333 -8.07 -34.26 24.77
N LYS A 334 -6.86 -33.96 25.24
CA LYS A 334 -5.98 -34.88 25.97
C LYS A 334 -4.99 -34.09 26.81
N SER A 335 -4.55 -34.70 27.90
CA SER A 335 -3.47 -34.19 28.74
C SER A 335 -2.70 -35.37 29.34
N GLY A 336 -1.46 -35.15 29.73
CA GLY A 336 -0.64 -36.15 30.41
C GLY A 336 0.83 -35.77 30.38
N VAL A 337 1.70 -36.76 30.62
CA VAL A 337 3.15 -36.62 30.51
C VAL A 337 3.67 -37.55 29.41
N LYS A 338 4.53 -37.02 28.53
CA LYS A 338 5.18 -37.79 27.46
C LYS A 338 6.60 -37.27 27.24
N ASP A 339 7.55 -38.17 27.05
CA ASP A 339 8.95 -37.85 26.74
C ASP A 339 9.61 -36.86 27.73
N GLY A 340 9.17 -36.89 28.98
CA GLY A 340 9.68 -36.05 30.06
C GLY A 340 9.06 -34.65 30.15
N GLN A 341 7.97 -34.38 29.41
CA GLN A 341 7.24 -33.12 29.42
C GLN A 341 5.74 -33.35 29.63
N ALA A 342 5.10 -32.46 30.37
CA ALA A 342 3.66 -32.43 30.49
C ALA A 342 3.07 -31.75 29.24
N PHE A 343 1.93 -32.26 28.77
CA PHE A 343 1.23 -31.73 27.61
C PHE A 343 -0.26 -31.55 27.87
N VAL A 344 -0.86 -30.58 27.19
CA VAL A 344 -2.31 -30.39 27.10
C VAL A 344 -2.66 -30.06 25.65
N THR A 345 -3.42 -30.90 24.98
CA THR A 345 -3.94 -30.62 23.64
C THR A 345 -5.32 -30.02 23.75
N ILE A 346 -5.50 -28.87 23.09
CA ILE A 346 -6.75 -28.12 23.09
C ILE A 346 -7.26 -27.91 21.67
N GLU A 347 -8.57 -27.72 21.57
CA GLU A 347 -9.29 -27.37 20.36
C GLU A 347 -10.07 -26.07 20.63
N SER A 348 -9.95 -25.07 19.74
CA SER A 348 -10.67 -23.79 19.84
C SER A 348 -11.06 -23.26 18.45
N GLY A 349 -11.87 -22.20 18.41
CA GLY A 349 -12.13 -21.48 17.16
C GLY A 349 -10.87 -20.86 16.56
N GLU A 350 -10.87 -20.67 15.24
CA GLU A 350 -9.81 -19.98 14.51
C GLU A 350 -9.55 -18.58 15.09
N GLY A 351 -8.27 -18.19 15.17
CA GLY A 351 -7.84 -16.89 15.69
C GLY A 351 -7.87 -16.74 17.22
N LEU A 352 -8.42 -17.70 17.98
CA LEU A 352 -8.40 -17.66 19.44
C LEU A 352 -7.05 -18.09 20.00
N ARG A 353 -6.42 -17.23 20.81
CA ARG A 353 -5.19 -17.50 21.55
C ARG A 353 -5.44 -17.39 23.05
N LEU A 354 -4.81 -18.26 23.81
CA LEU A 354 -4.83 -18.21 25.27
C LEU A 354 -3.61 -17.43 25.77
N ASP A 355 -3.82 -16.53 26.73
CA ASP A 355 -2.78 -15.68 27.29
C ASP A 355 -2.46 -16.07 28.74
N GLY A 356 -1.18 -15.94 29.12
CA GLY A 356 -0.69 -16.26 30.46
C GLY A 356 -0.94 -17.71 30.89
N VAL A 357 -0.73 -18.64 29.96
CA VAL A 357 -1.05 -20.07 30.14
C VAL A 357 -0.06 -20.75 31.09
N SER A 358 -0.59 -21.51 32.04
CA SER A 358 0.18 -22.38 32.94
C SER A 358 -0.62 -23.61 33.34
N ILE A 359 0.05 -24.64 33.87
CA ILE A 359 -0.60 -25.78 34.50
C ILE A 359 -0.35 -25.79 36.00
N LYS A 360 -1.30 -26.32 36.75
CA LYS A 360 -1.10 -26.72 38.15
C LYS A 360 -0.79 -28.21 38.19
N THR A 361 0.25 -28.56 38.94
CA THR A 361 0.67 -29.94 39.20
C THR A 361 0.71 -30.18 40.72
N GLY A 362 1.05 -31.39 41.14
CA GLY A 362 1.27 -31.69 42.56
C GLY A 362 2.43 -30.89 43.19
N SER A 363 3.41 -30.45 42.39
CA SER A 363 4.60 -29.74 42.86
C SER A 363 4.49 -28.22 42.80
N GLY A 364 3.51 -27.68 42.07
CA GLY A 364 3.31 -26.24 41.96
C GLY A 364 2.67 -25.82 40.63
N THR A 365 3.03 -24.62 40.16
CA THR A 365 2.54 -24.06 38.90
C THR A 365 3.68 -23.95 37.91
N VAL A 366 3.47 -24.48 36.71
CA VAL A 366 4.47 -24.51 35.62
C VAL A 366 3.93 -23.72 34.44
N LYS A 367 4.72 -22.77 33.92
CA LYS A 367 4.34 -21.93 32.78
C LYS A 367 4.47 -22.71 31.46
N LEU A 368 3.67 -22.31 30.48
CA LEU A 368 3.80 -22.78 29.10
C LEU A 368 5.23 -22.54 28.59
N ASP A 369 5.81 -23.57 27.98
CA ASP A 369 7.13 -23.49 27.35
C ASP A 369 6.99 -23.13 25.87
N HIS A 370 6.31 -23.99 25.10
CA HIS A 370 6.02 -23.77 23.69
C HIS A 370 4.77 -24.53 23.25
N THR A 371 4.34 -24.29 22.00
CA THR A 371 3.17 -24.95 21.38
C THR A 371 3.63 -25.73 20.14
N THR A 372 3.07 -26.92 19.94
CA THR A 372 3.33 -27.82 18.81
C THR A 372 2.00 -28.33 18.22
N ASP A 373 2.09 -29.12 17.15
CA ASP A 373 0.94 -29.75 16.48
C ASP A 373 -0.18 -28.74 16.14
N ASP A 374 0.23 -27.62 15.54
CA ASP A 374 -0.63 -26.49 15.20
C ASP A 374 -1.36 -26.77 13.87
N GLU A 375 -2.58 -27.32 13.97
CA GLU A 375 -3.38 -27.77 12.84
C GLU A 375 -4.70 -27.01 12.72
N TYR A 376 -5.05 -26.63 11.50
CA TYR A 376 -6.33 -26.02 11.16
C TYR A 376 -7.19 -26.99 10.37
N THR A 377 -8.40 -27.24 10.87
CA THR A 377 -9.39 -28.09 10.19
C THR A 377 -10.71 -27.36 10.05
N LYS A 378 -11.47 -27.67 9.00
CA LYS A 378 -12.85 -27.16 8.87
C LYS A 378 -13.83 -28.24 9.33
N ARG A 379 -14.71 -27.89 10.25
CA ARG A 379 -15.81 -28.76 10.73
C ARG A 379 -17.09 -27.95 10.71
N ASP A 380 -18.11 -28.45 10.03
CA ASP A 380 -19.42 -27.79 9.90
C ASP A 380 -19.38 -26.34 9.37
N GLY A 381 -18.35 -26.01 8.58
CA GLY A 381 -18.13 -24.66 8.04
C GLY A 381 -17.33 -23.73 8.95
N GLU A 382 -17.08 -24.13 10.20
CA GLU A 382 -16.23 -23.41 11.14
C GLU A 382 -14.79 -23.90 11.05
N ALA A 383 -13.85 -22.95 11.10
CA ALA A 383 -12.44 -23.26 11.19
C ALA A 383 -12.08 -23.51 12.66
N ILE A 384 -11.50 -24.68 12.89
CA ILE A 384 -11.09 -25.20 14.19
C ILE A 384 -9.57 -25.24 14.22
N HIS A 385 -9.02 -24.73 15.32
CA HIS A 385 -7.60 -24.75 15.63
C HIS A 385 -7.32 -25.78 16.73
N GLU A 386 -6.60 -26.85 16.38
CA GLU A 386 -6.06 -27.82 17.34
C GLU A 386 -4.58 -27.54 17.58
N ARG A 387 -4.15 -27.61 18.84
CA ARG A 387 -2.74 -27.39 19.23
C ARG A 387 -2.38 -28.07 20.54
N THR A 388 -1.12 -28.50 20.64
CA THR A 388 -0.55 -29.12 21.85
C THR A 388 0.31 -28.13 22.60
N LEU A 389 -0.04 -27.87 23.86
CA LEU A 389 0.68 -27.00 24.79
C LEU A 389 1.68 -27.83 25.59
N LEU A 390 2.97 -27.46 25.59
CA LEU A 390 4.03 -28.21 26.27
C LEU A 390 4.60 -27.44 27.47
N PHE A 391 4.88 -28.19 28.54
CA PHE A 391 5.34 -27.65 29.82
C PHE A 391 6.55 -28.44 30.32
N ASN A 392 7.58 -27.73 30.78
CA ASN A 392 8.83 -28.32 31.26
C ASN A 392 8.69 -28.92 32.68
N THR A 393 7.96 -30.03 32.78
CA THR A 393 7.78 -30.81 34.01
C THR A 393 7.44 -32.27 33.70
N ASN A 394 7.76 -33.16 34.63
CA ASN A 394 7.38 -34.57 34.61
C ASN A 394 6.12 -34.87 35.44
N ASP A 395 5.56 -33.86 36.10
CA ASP A 395 4.39 -34.04 36.94
C ASP A 395 3.11 -34.02 36.10
N GLU A 396 2.17 -34.91 36.44
CA GLU A 396 0.86 -34.94 35.79
C GLU A 396 0.12 -33.60 35.96
N PRO A 397 -0.38 -33.00 34.86
CA PRO A 397 -1.10 -31.75 34.90
C PRO A 397 -2.50 -31.97 35.49
N GLN A 398 -2.83 -31.24 36.56
CA GLN A 398 -4.11 -31.36 37.27
C GLN A 398 -5.14 -30.33 36.79
N SER A 399 -4.70 -29.11 36.51
CA SER A 399 -5.55 -28.07 35.95
C SER A 399 -4.79 -27.15 34.99
N LEU A 400 -5.50 -26.63 33.99
CA LEU A 400 -5.03 -25.58 33.10
C LEU A 400 -5.43 -24.22 33.70
N ILE A 401 -4.51 -23.28 33.75
CA ILE A 401 -4.71 -21.91 34.21
C ILE A 401 -4.54 -20.99 33.01
N VAL A 402 -5.52 -20.12 32.80
CA VAL A 402 -5.54 -19.13 31.71
C VAL A 402 -5.80 -17.75 32.29
N LYS A 403 -4.96 -16.77 31.94
CA LYS A 403 -5.02 -15.39 32.46
C LYS A 403 -5.60 -14.38 31.47
N GLY A 404 -5.91 -14.82 30.25
CA GLY A 404 -6.57 -14.00 29.25
C GLY A 404 -6.78 -14.75 27.96
N ILE A 405 -7.46 -14.09 27.03
CA ILE A 405 -7.62 -14.55 25.67
C ILE A 405 -7.43 -13.40 24.69
N SER A 406 -6.96 -13.74 23.51
CA SER A 406 -6.92 -12.85 22.35
C SER A 406 -7.71 -13.51 21.21
N TYR A 407 -8.62 -12.79 20.55
CA TYR A 407 -9.39 -13.33 19.42
C TYR A 407 -9.88 -12.22 18.48
N MET A 408 -10.31 -12.58 17.27
CA MET A 408 -10.92 -11.64 16.33
C MET A 408 -12.42 -11.51 16.62
N LYS A 409 -12.87 -10.29 16.92
CA LYS A 409 -14.28 -9.99 17.14
C LYS A 409 -14.84 -9.25 15.93
N THR A 410 -15.97 -9.72 15.41
CA THR A 410 -16.68 -9.08 14.29
C THR A 410 -17.40 -7.82 14.75
N TYR A 411 -17.28 -6.74 13.97
CA TYR A 411 -17.93 -5.46 14.21
C TYR A 411 -18.79 -4.99 13.02
N ASP A 412 -18.43 -5.37 11.78
CA ASP A 412 -19.11 -5.03 10.52
C ASP A 412 -19.49 -3.54 10.39
N LYS A 413 -18.57 -2.65 10.74
CA LYS A 413 -18.81 -1.20 10.66
C LYS A 413 -18.53 -0.70 9.25
N ARG A 414 -19.49 0.03 8.70
CA ARG A 414 -19.40 0.62 7.36
C ARG A 414 -19.36 2.14 7.45
N ILE A 415 -18.44 2.73 6.72
CA ILE A 415 -18.31 4.18 6.55
C ILE A 415 -18.45 4.45 5.05
N VAL A 416 -19.54 5.12 4.66
CA VAL A 416 -19.70 5.63 3.30
C VAL A 416 -18.78 6.83 3.12
N ILE A 417 -18.04 6.84 2.03
CA ILE A 417 -17.14 7.91 1.61
C ILE A 417 -17.86 8.66 0.48
N GLU A 418 -18.22 9.92 0.75
CA GLU A 418 -19.10 10.75 -0.10
C GLU A 418 -18.42 11.34 -1.33
#